data_AF-A0A963ZKR2-F1
#
_entry.id   AF-A0A963ZKR2-F1
#
_cell.length_a   1.000
_cell.length_b   1.000
_cell.length_c   1.000
_cell.angle_alpha   90.00
_cell.angle_beta   90.00
_cell.angle_gamma   90.00
#
_symmetry.space_group_name_H-M   'P 1'
#
loop_
_entity.id
_entity.type
_entity.pdbx_description
1 polymer ?
#
loop_
_entity_poly.entity_id
_entity_poly.type
_entity_poly.pdbx_seq_one_letter_code
_entity_poly.pdbx_strand_id
1 'polypeptide(L)' 'MDDLIKKVADKVGITTEQAKDAVETVMNFMKDKFPDIGDKVKGLVSGLDKDGDGLDMGDVKSAVTGLFGKKDEEGD' A
#
# COMPACT_ATOMS: atom_id res chain seq x y z
N MET A 1 -1.67 0.13 -8.79
CA MET A 1 -1.02 1.44 -8.47
C MET A 1 -1.76 2.65 -9.07
N ASP A 2 -2.40 2.50 -10.22
CA ASP A 2 -3.05 3.60 -10.97
C ASP A 2 -4.23 4.25 -10.24
N ASP A 3 -5.02 3.49 -9.47
CA ASP A 3 -6.14 4.04 -8.71
C ASP A 3 -5.71 4.97 -7.57
N LEU A 4 -4.56 4.70 -6.96
CA LEU A 4 -3.97 5.58 -5.96
C LEU A 4 -3.52 6.89 -6.61
N ILE A 5 -2.87 6.80 -7.78
CA ILE A 5 -2.43 7.96 -8.55
C ILE A 5 -3.63 8.83 -8.95
N LYS A 6 -4.70 8.23 -9.49
CA LYS A 6 -5.94 8.95 -9.82
C LYS A 6 -6.57 9.62 -8.60
N LYS A 7 -6.69 8.92 -7.47
CA LYS A 7 -7.23 9.50 -6.23
C LYS A 7 -6.41 10.69 -5.74
N VAL A 8 -5.08 10.62 -5.83
CA VAL A 8 -4.19 11.72 -5.44
C VAL A 8 -4.33 12.89 -6.42
N ALA A 9 -4.32 12.62 -7.73
CA ALA A 9 -4.53 13.63 -8.76
C ALA A 9 -5.86 14.38 -8.57
N ASP A 10 -6.96 13.65 -8.42
CA ASP A 10 -8.30 14.21 -8.27
C ASP A 10 -8.46 14.99 -6.96
N LYS A 11 -7.90 14.49 -5.86
CA LYS A 11 -8.09 15.09 -4.53
C LYS A 11 -7.20 16.31 -4.29
N VAL A 12 -6.02 16.34 -4.90
CA VAL A 12 -5.04 17.43 -4.74
C VAL A 12 -5.14 18.43 -5.89
N GLY A 13 -5.74 18.05 -7.02
CA GLY A 13 -5.88 18.90 -8.20
C GLY A 13 -4.57 19.03 -8.99
N ILE A 14 -3.81 17.93 -9.10
CA ILE A 14 -2.52 17.86 -9.80
C ILE A 14 -2.62 16.92 -11.01
N THR A 15 -1.65 16.99 -11.93
CA THR A 15 -1.65 16.08 -13.08
C THR A 15 -1.33 14.64 -12.65
N THR A 16 -1.75 13.67 -13.47
CA THR A 16 -1.46 12.24 -13.24
C THR A 16 0.04 11.97 -13.13
N GLU A 17 0.87 12.65 -13.93
CA GLU A 17 2.34 12.55 -13.85
C GLU A 17 2.87 13.08 -12.51
N GLN A 18 2.39 14.25 -12.06
CA GLN A 18 2.79 14.80 -10.76
C GLN A 18 2.34 13.91 -9.59
N ALA A 19 1.15 13.32 -9.69
CA ALA A 19 0.65 12.37 -8.70
C ALA A 19 1.47 11.09 -8.66
N LYS A 20 1.92 10.59 -9.82
CA LYS A 20 2.82 9.44 -9.92
C LYS A 20 4.14 9.73 -9.20
N ASP A 21 4.78 10.85 -9.51
CA ASP A 21 6.06 11.25 -8.90
C ASP A 21 5.93 11.42 -7.37
N ALA A 22 4.82 11.98 -6.90
CA ALA A 22 4.53 12.13 -5.47
C ALA A 22 4.38 10.77 -4.77
N VAL A 23 3.61 9.85 -5.37
CA VAL A 23 3.42 8.49 -4.83
C VAL A 23 4.74 7.72 -4.80
N GLU A 24 5.55 7.79 -5.86
CA GLU A 24 6.86 7.16 -5.91
C GLU A 24 7.83 7.71 -4.86
N THR A 25 7.84 9.04 -4.66
CA THR A 25 8.68 9.70 -3.65
C THR A 25 8.35 9.19 -2.24
N VAL A 26 7.06 9.12 -1.89
CA VAL A 26 6.62 8.63 -0.58
C VAL A 26 6.92 7.15 -0.41
N MET A 27 6.70 6.34 -1.45
CA MET A 27 7.03 4.91 -1.44
C MET A 27 8.52 4.68 -1.23
N ASN A 28 9.38 5.46 -1.87
CA ASN A 28 10.83 5.36 -1.71
C ASN A 28 11.26 5.79 -0.31
N PHE A 29 10.76 6.92 0.19
CA PHE A 29 11.01 7.35 1.56
C PHE A 29 10.60 6.28 2.60
N MET A 30 9.45 5.64 2.39
CA MET A 30 8.96 4.60 3.29
C MET A 30 9.82 3.33 3.25
N LYS A 31 10.30 2.92 2.06
CA LYS A 31 11.25 1.80 1.91
C LYS A 31 12.58 2.10 2.61
N ASP A 32 13.10 3.32 2.45
CA ASP A 32 14.38 3.74 3.05
C ASP A 32 14.31 3.78 4.58
N LYS A 33 13.17 4.20 5.14
CA LYS A 33 12.97 4.28 6.59
C LYS A 33 12.56 2.96 7.23
N PHE A 34 11.89 2.10 6.47
CA PHE A 34 11.37 0.83 6.96
C PHE A 34 11.64 -0.28 5.94
N PRO A 35 12.90 -0.73 5.80
CA PRO A 35 13.28 -1.73 4.82
C PRO A 35 12.49 -3.04 5.00
N ASP A 36 12.23 -3.45 6.25
CA ASP A 36 11.45 -4.66 6.59
C ASP A 36 9.95 -4.55 6.28
N ILE A 37 9.44 -3.33 6.06
CA ILE A 37 8.05 -3.05 5.67
C ILE A 37 7.93 -2.97 4.14
N GLY A 38 9.02 -2.67 3.43
CA GLY A 38 9.05 -2.55 1.97
C GLY A 38 8.57 -3.81 1.26
N ASP A 39 8.99 -5.00 1.72
CA ASP A 39 8.54 -6.27 1.14
C ASP A 39 7.08 -6.60 1.46
N LYS A 40 6.60 -6.18 2.64
CA LYS A 40 5.19 -6.35 3.06
C LYS A 40 4.25 -5.41 2.31
N VAL A 41 4.66 -4.16 2.11
CA VAL A 41 3.93 -3.17 1.31
C VAL A 41 3.96 -3.54 -0.17
N LYS A 42 5.08 -4.06 -0.68
CA LYS A 42 5.15 -4.61 -2.04
C LYS A 42 4.22 -5.81 -2.20
N GLY A 43 4.13 -6.70 -1.20
CA GLY A 43 3.17 -7.80 -1.19
C GLY A 43 1.71 -7.31 -1.25
N LEU A 44 1.39 -6.26 -0.49
CA LEU A 44 0.08 -5.59 -0.55
C LEU A 44 -0.16 -4.95 -1.92
N VAL A 45 0.76 -4.12 -2.41
CA VAL A 45 0.63 -3.41 -3.71
C VAL A 45 0.56 -4.40 -4.88
N SER A 46 1.36 -5.46 -4.87
CA SER A 46 1.32 -6.50 -5.92
C SER A 46 0.13 -7.46 -5.79
N GLY A 47 -0.47 -7.58 -4.60
CA GLY A 47 -1.79 -8.21 -4.43
C GLY A 47 -2.90 -7.33 -4.99
N LEU A 48 -2.78 -6.02 -4.80
CA LEU A 48 -3.70 -5.00 -5.33
C LEU A 48 -3.70 -4.86 -6.86
N ASP A 49 -2.65 -5.33 -7.55
CA ASP A 49 -2.60 -5.33 -9.01
C ASP A 49 -3.13 -6.65 -9.64
N LYS A 50 -3.45 -7.68 -8.83
CA LYS A 50 -3.95 -8.97 -9.35
C LYS A 50 -5.48 -9.06 -9.50
N ASP A 51 -6.23 -8.29 -8.74
CA ASP A 51 -7.69 -8.25 -8.81
C ASP A 51 -8.09 -6.82 -9.18
N GLY A 52 -8.41 -6.59 -10.45
CA GLY A 52 -8.73 -5.27 -11.03
C GLY A 52 -10.06 -4.66 -10.56
N ASP A 53 -10.51 -4.98 -9.35
CA ASP A 53 -11.72 -4.44 -8.71
C ASP A 53 -11.29 -3.71 -7.43
N GLY A 54 -11.63 -2.43 -7.35
CA GLY A 54 -10.99 -1.48 -6.46
C GLY A 54 -10.96 -1.91 -4.98
N LEU A 55 -9.80 -1.75 -4.36
CA LEU A 55 -9.51 -1.78 -2.91
C LEU A 55 -10.67 -2.26 -2.01
N ASP A 56 -10.86 -3.58 -1.89
CA ASP A 56 -11.73 -4.11 -0.84
C ASP A 56 -11.10 -3.81 0.53
N MET A 57 -11.82 -3.04 1.34
CA MET A 57 -11.37 -2.64 2.67
C MET A 57 -11.17 -3.86 3.59
N GLY A 58 -11.85 -4.97 3.32
CA GLY A 58 -11.72 -6.25 4.01
C GLY A 58 -10.36 -6.91 3.78
N ASP A 59 -9.84 -6.85 2.56
CA ASP A 59 -8.51 -7.42 2.23
C ASP A 59 -7.38 -6.60 2.83
N VAL A 60 -7.49 -5.27 2.78
CA VAL A 60 -6.54 -4.37 3.45
C VAL A 60 -6.57 -4.57 4.96
N LYS A 61 -7.75 -4.71 5.56
CA LYS A 61 -7.91 -4.94 7.00
C LYS A 61 -7.35 -6.30 7.41
N SER A 62 -7.53 -7.34 6.59
CA SER A 62 -7.00 -8.68 6.85
C SER A 62 -5.47 -8.72 6.75
N ALA A 63 -4.89 -8.05 5.76
CA ALA A 63 -3.44 -7.90 5.63
C ALA A 63 -2.84 -7.11 6.80
N VAL A 64 -3.46 -6.00 7.21
CA VAL A 64 -3.05 -5.24 8.40
C VAL A 64 -3.19 -6.09 9.67
N THR A 65 -4.28 -6.83 9.83
CA THR A 65 -4.47 -7.69 11.01
C THR A 65 -3.46 -8.85 11.03
N GLY A 66 -3.09 -9.43 9.89
CA GLY A 66 -2.04 -10.46 9.84
C GLY A 66 -0.64 -9.92 10.12
N LEU A 67 -0.38 -8.65 9.79
CA LEU A 67 0.91 -8.00 10.01
C LEU A 67 1.07 -7.40 11.42
N PHE A 68 -0.03 -6.95 12.03
CA PHE A 68 -0.04 -6.31 13.34
C PHE A 68 -0.62 -7.21 14.45
N GLY A 69 -1.32 -8.28 14.10
CA GLY A 69 -1.95 -9.24 15.00
C GLY A 69 -1.19 -10.56 15.16
N LYS A 70 -0.03 -10.75 14.50
CA LYS A 70 0.87 -11.87 14.84
C LYS A 70 1.67 -11.53 16.11
N LYS A 71 0.94 -11.51 17.21
CA LYS A 71 1.33 -11.47 18.62
C LYS A 71 0.04 -11.90 19.32
N ASP A 72 -0.24 -13.18 19.60
CA ASP A 72 0.59 -14.25 20.14
C ASP A 72 0.02 -15.60 19.67
N GLU A 73 0.83 -16.45 19.03
CA GLU A 73 0.59 -17.90 18.91
C GLU A 73 1.90 -18.60 19.27
N GLU A 74 2.33 -18.43 20.52
CA GLU A 74 3.25 -19.35 21.20
C GLU A 74 2.74 -19.52 22.64
N GLY A 75 2.22 -20.71 22.96
CA GLY A 75 2.04 -21.21 24.32
C GLY A 75 0.61 -21.56 24.75
N ASP A 76 0.14 -22.77 24.42
CA ASP A 76 -0.08 -23.89 25.36
C ASP A 76 -0.32 -25.20 24.58
#